data_AF-A0A9E1RKA9-F1
#
_entry.id   AF-A0A9E1RKA9-F1
#
_cell.length_a   1.000
_cell.length_b   1.000
_cell.length_c   1.000
_cell.angle_alpha   90.00
_cell.angle_beta   90.00
_cell.angle_gamma   90.00
#
_symmetry.space_group_name_H-M   'P 1'
#
loop_
_entity.id
_entity.type
_entity.pdbx_description
1 polymer ?
#
loop_
_entity_poly.entity_id
_entity_poly.type
_entity_poly.pdbx_seq_one_letter_code
_entity_poly.pdbx_strand_id
1 'polypeptide(L)'
;MSVSASHFSDRHIGPTNAERSAMLAEIGVASIDRLIDATVPDSIRDNNLTLGEPLSESEAIARIREIADENQVFTSLIGTGYHGTITPAVLRRNILENPAWYTAYTPYQPEISQGRLEALLNFQTMVADLSGLEIANASLLDEGTAVAEAMVMLLRMSKSKRTVFLVDEAIHPQSLAVLQTRAEPIGVEVRVADRREAVADDVFGVMYQYPGTTGEVYDLAPLVAAANEAGALTAVAADLLSLVILKSPGECGVDVVVGSTQRFGVPMGGGGPHAAFIAAREGSQRSLPGRVVGMSVDTEGRPALRLALQTREQHIRREKATSNICTAQVLLAVMAAMYASYHGPDGLREIANRVHGHASSLAGGLTAAGIELAHNTWFDTVTAVVPGKAADVVAAATVLEINLRHIDADHVGVSFDETSTPEIVDAVLSAFGVASAVESATPLTGLLRTDHILDFEPFHRFRTETQMLRYLRYLSDKDIALDRSMIPLGSCTMKLNATTEMEPITWPEFANMHPFAPADQQQGYVRLVAELEDMLAEITGYAGVSLQPNAGSQGELAGLLAIQGYHQANGDTLRN
;
A
#
# COMPACT_ATOMS: atom_id res chain seq x y z
N MET A 1 0.35 46.05 18.94
CA MET A 1 1.32 45.13 19.57
C MET A 1 1.53 44.03 18.57
N SER A 2 2.62 44.08 17.79
CA SER A 2 2.93 43.01 16.84
C SER A 2 3.26 41.77 17.65
N VAL A 3 2.46 40.71 17.51
CA VAL A 3 2.87 39.39 17.96
C VAL A 3 4.18 39.11 17.22
N SER A 4 5.29 39.05 17.96
CA SER A 4 6.56 38.55 17.42
C SER A 4 6.26 37.21 16.79
N ALA A 5 6.48 37.06 15.47
CA ALA A 5 6.30 35.78 14.80
C ALA A 5 7.17 34.74 15.55
N SER A 6 6.56 33.74 16.17
CA SER A 6 7.29 32.65 16.82
C SER A 6 7.91 31.76 15.76
N HIS A 7 9.19 31.40 15.89
CA HIS A 7 9.81 30.44 14.98
C HIS A 7 9.20 29.05 15.20
N PHE A 8 9.08 28.22 14.16
CA PHE A 8 8.57 26.84 14.28
C PHE A 8 9.41 26.02 15.28
N SER A 9 10.71 26.26 15.37
CA SER A 9 11.60 25.62 16.35
C SER A 9 11.15 25.81 17.79
N ASP A 10 10.51 26.93 18.12
CA ASP A 10 9.98 27.20 19.46
C ASP A 10 8.72 26.37 19.78
N ARG A 11 8.06 25.81 18.75
CA ARG A 11 6.94 24.86 18.88
C ARG A 11 7.41 23.41 18.84
N HIS A 12 8.44 23.13 18.05
CA HIS A 12 8.99 21.79 17.86
C HIS A 12 9.86 21.33 19.04
N ILE A 13 10.70 22.21 19.58
CA ILE A 13 11.66 21.89 20.65
C ILE A 13 11.01 22.19 22.01
N GLY A 14 10.68 21.15 22.77
CA GLY A 14 9.98 21.27 24.05
C GLY A 14 10.68 22.13 25.11
N PRO A 15 11.96 21.88 25.46
CA PRO A 15 12.61 22.59 26.56
C PRO A 15 12.81 24.09 26.27
N THR A 16 12.34 24.94 27.18
CA THR A 16 12.58 26.39 27.20
C THR A 16 14.04 26.72 27.52
N ASN A 17 14.46 27.98 27.35
CA ASN A 17 15.80 28.43 27.75
C ASN A 17 16.11 28.20 29.23
N ALA A 18 15.12 28.36 30.12
CA ALA A 18 15.28 28.13 31.55
C ALA A 18 15.47 26.64 31.86
N GLU A 19 14.65 25.77 31.25
CA GLU A 19 14.78 24.31 31.39
C GLU A 19 16.09 23.80 30.81
N ARG A 20 16.52 24.29 29.64
CA ARG A 20 17.84 23.99 29.06
C ARG A 20 18.97 24.34 30.01
N SER A 21 18.91 25.52 30.64
CA SER A 21 19.92 25.95 31.60
C SER A 21 19.94 25.06 32.85
N ALA A 22 18.77 24.65 33.35
CA ALA A 22 18.66 23.74 34.48
C ALA A 22 19.21 22.33 34.14
N MET A 23 18.88 21.79 32.96
CA MET A 23 19.39 20.49 32.50
C MET A 23 20.91 20.52 32.35
N LEU A 24 21.47 21.58 31.76
CA LEU A 24 22.91 21.77 31.62
C LEU A 24 23.62 21.84 32.98
N ALA A 25 23.04 22.55 33.94
CA ALA A 25 23.56 22.64 35.31
C ALA A 25 23.56 21.26 36.02
N GLU A 26 22.50 20.48 35.85
CA GLU A 26 22.39 19.13 36.44
C GLU A 26 23.50 18.19 35.93
N ILE A 27 23.81 18.23 34.63
CA ILE A 27 24.89 17.42 34.04
C ILE A 27 26.28 18.07 34.15
N GLY A 28 26.39 19.25 34.77
CA GLY A 28 27.65 19.95 35.00
C GLY A 28 28.31 20.53 33.74
N VAL A 29 27.54 20.85 32.70
CA VAL A 29 28.04 21.39 31.43
C VAL A 29 27.64 22.86 31.27
N ALA A 30 28.57 23.71 30.80
CA ALA A 30 28.36 25.17 30.79
C ALA A 30 27.47 25.70 29.66
N SER A 31 27.36 24.97 28.54
CA SER A 31 26.54 25.36 27.37
C SER A 31 26.24 24.16 26.48
N ILE A 32 25.30 24.33 25.54
CA ILE A 32 25.04 23.33 24.50
C ILE A 32 26.29 23.08 23.64
N ASP A 33 27.03 24.13 23.26
CA ASP A 33 28.26 23.96 22.48
C ASP A 33 29.27 23.08 23.21
N ARG A 34 29.45 23.28 24.52
CA ARG A 34 30.33 22.43 25.34
C ARG A 34 29.82 20.99 25.46
N LEU A 35 28.50 20.78 25.46
CA LEU A 35 27.91 19.45 25.44
C LEU A 35 28.20 18.76 24.11
N ILE A 36 28.04 19.45 22.98
CA ILE A 36 28.34 18.93 21.64
C ILE A 36 29.83 18.64 21.51
N ASP A 37 30.72 19.57 21.89
CA ASP A 37 32.17 19.38 21.87
C ASP A 37 32.63 18.15 22.67
N ALA A 38 31.94 17.84 23.77
CA ALA A 38 32.24 16.71 24.64
C ALA A 38 31.63 15.38 24.14
N THR A 39 30.66 15.44 23.23
CA THR A 39 29.86 14.26 22.81
C THR A 39 30.18 13.82 21.38
N VAL A 40 30.31 14.76 20.44
CA VAL A 40 30.52 14.49 19.01
C VAL A 40 32.00 14.70 18.68
N PRO A 41 32.72 13.69 18.15
CA PRO A 41 34.12 13.86 17.77
C PRO A 41 34.33 14.96 16.71
N ASP A 42 35.29 15.84 16.95
CA ASP A 42 35.60 16.97 16.05
C ASP A 42 35.96 16.52 14.63
N SER A 43 36.62 15.35 14.49
CA SER A 43 37.06 14.82 13.20
C SER A 43 35.93 14.43 12.23
N ILE A 44 34.70 14.31 12.72
CA ILE A 44 33.51 13.99 11.89
C ILE A 44 32.45 15.10 11.95
N ARG A 45 32.74 16.22 12.62
CA ARG A 45 31.79 17.32 12.78
C ARG A 45 31.83 18.19 11.53
N ASP A 46 30.69 18.31 10.87
CA ASP A 46 30.44 19.35 9.87
C ASP A 46 29.53 20.42 10.48
N ASN A 47 29.90 21.68 10.29
CA ASN A 47 29.11 22.83 10.75
C ASN A 47 28.56 23.65 9.57
N ASN A 48 28.71 23.16 8.34
CA ASN A 48 28.20 23.82 7.15
C ASN A 48 26.91 23.09 6.72
N LEU A 49 25.77 23.76 6.90
CA LEU A 49 24.51 23.36 6.30
C LEU A 49 24.02 24.53 5.45
N THR A 50 23.92 24.31 4.15
CA THR A 50 23.52 25.27 3.14
C THR A 50 22.07 25.00 2.74
N LEU A 51 21.15 25.28 3.66
CA LEU A 51 19.71 25.18 3.43
C LEU A 51 19.11 26.58 3.22
N GLY A 52 17.89 26.63 2.66
CA GLY A 52 17.13 27.88 2.56
C GLY A 52 16.80 28.49 3.93
N GLU A 53 16.46 29.77 3.94
CA GLU A 53 16.00 30.45 5.16
C GLU A 53 14.76 29.76 5.75
N PRO A 54 14.67 29.63 7.08
CA PRO A 54 13.55 28.96 7.72
C PRO A 54 12.23 29.73 7.48
N LEU A 55 11.21 28.99 7.04
CA LEU A 55 9.86 29.52 6.87
C LEU A 55 9.09 29.52 8.20
N SER A 56 8.20 30.50 8.40
CA SER A 56 7.12 30.38 9.40
C SER A 56 6.13 29.28 8.99
N GLU A 57 5.33 28.79 9.95
CA GLU A 57 4.29 27.79 9.66
C GLU A 57 3.33 28.24 8.55
N SER A 58 2.92 29.51 8.55
CA SER A 58 2.06 30.08 7.50
C SER A 58 2.74 30.16 6.13
N GLU A 59 4.03 30.49 6.09
CA GLU A 59 4.79 30.53 4.84
C GLU A 59 5.02 29.12 4.30
N ALA A 60 5.27 28.13 5.16
CA ALA A 60 5.42 26.73 4.78
C ALA A 60 4.13 26.17 4.16
N ILE A 61 2.96 26.46 4.75
CA ILE A 61 1.66 26.06 4.18
C ILE A 61 1.38 26.76 2.85
N ALA A 62 1.65 28.07 2.74
CA ALA A 62 1.49 28.77 1.47
C ALA A 62 2.41 28.17 0.39
N ARG A 63 3.66 27.87 0.76
CA ARG A 63 4.65 27.27 -0.16
C ARG A 63 4.25 25.88 -0.63
N ILE A 64 3.88 24.98 0.28
CA ILE A 64 3.46 23.63 -0.12
C ILE A 64 2.15 23.67 -0.91
N ARG A 65 1.29 24.68 -0.69
CA ARG A 65 0.12 24.90 -1.54
C ARG A 65 0.50 25.27 -2.97
N GLU A 66 1.45 26.19 -3.16
CA GLU A 66 1.97 26.54 -4.50
C GLU A 66 2.45 25.30 -5.25
N ILE A 67 3.23 24.43 -4.59
CA ILE A 67 3.75 23.18 -5.18
C ILE A 67 2.59 22.28 -5.58
N ALA A 68 1.61 22.13 -4.70
CA ALA A 68 0.50 21.23 -4.94
C ALA A 68 -0.43 21.72 -6.07
N ASP A 69 -0.61 23.04 -6.23
CA ASP A 69 -1.41 23.63 -7.31
C ASP A 69 -0.79 23.41 -8.71
N GLU A 70 0.45 22.91 -8.80
CA GLU A 70 1.09 22.49 -10.06
C GLU A 70 0.67 21.08 -10.51
N ASN A 71 0.02 20.29 -9.65
CA ASN A 71 -0.54 18.99 -10.03
C ASN A 71 -1.91 19.16 -10.69
N GLN A 72 -2.21 18.28 -11.65
CA GLN A 72 -3.51 18.23 -12.33
C GLN A 72 -4.24 16.96 -11.91
N VAL A 73 -5.30 17.11 -11.12
CA VAL A 73 -6.07 15.98 -10.58
C VAL A 73 -7.13 15.55 -11.59
N PHE A 74 -6.78 14.62 -12.48
CA PHE A 74 -7.69 14.05 -13.47
C PHE A 74 -8.39 12.79 -12.94
N THR A 75 -9.57 12.48 -13.48
CA THR A 75 -10.20 11.17 -13.27
C THR A 75 -9.31 10.10 -13.90
N SER A 76 -8.70 9.24 -13.09
CA SER A 76 -7.72 8.27 -13.58
C SER A 76 -8.28 6.85 -13.56
N LEU A 77 -8.57 6.31 -14.75
CA LEU A 77 -9.06 4.94 -14.98
C LEU A 77 -7.95 4.02 -15.51
N ILE A 78 -6.72 4.26 -15.06
CA ILE A 78 -5.52 3.51 -15.47
C ILE A 78 -5.48 2.12 -14.81
N GLY A 79 -5.98 2.01 -13.58
CA GLY A 79 -5.97 0.77 -12.80
C GLY A 79 -4.55 0.32 -12.45
N THR A 80 -4.22 -0.92 -12.79
CA THR A 80 -2.87 -1.48 -12.53
C THR A 80 -2.50 -1.44 -11.03
N GLY A 81 -3.46 -1.79 -10.17
CA GLY A 81 -3.28 -1.89 -8.72
C GLY A 81 -3.69 -0.65 -7.92
N TYR A 82 -4.05 0.46 -8.59
CA TYR A 82 -4.49 1.70 -7.95
C TYR A 82 -5.83 2.16 -8.54
N HIS A 83 -6.78 2.47 -7.68
CA HIS A 83 -8.15 2.80 -8.07
C HIS A 83 -8.67 3.97 -7.23
N GLY A 84 -9.46 4.85 -7.82
CA GLY A 84 -10.19 5.87 -7.07
C GLY A 84 -11.07 5.24 -6.00
N THR A 85 -11.09 5.83 -4.81
CA THR A 85 -11.96 5.40 -3.71
C THR A 85 -12.44 6.61 -2.91
N ILE A 86 -13.60 6.48 -2.31
CA ILE A 86 -14.14 7.48 -1.41
C ILE A 86 -13.63 7.16 -0.01
N THR A 87 -12.69 7.94 0.51
CA THR A 87 -12.36 7.89 1.93
C THR A 87 -13.52 8.49 2.73
N PRO A 88 -14.27 7.71 3.54
CA PRO A 88 -15.39 8.26 4.29
C PRO A 88 -14.90 9.36 5.23
N ALA A 89 -15.58 10.51 5.22
CA ALA A 89 -15.13 11.69 5.95
C ALA A 89 -14.93 11.44 7.46
N VAL A 90 -15.76 10.56 8.05
CA VAL A 90 -15.60 10.13 9.45
C VAL A 90 -14.30 9.38 9.69
N LEU A 91 -13.81 8.57 8.75
CA LEU A 91 -12.54 7.85 8.87
C LEU A 91 -11.37 8.80 8.62
N ARG A 92 -11.44 9.64 7.58
CA ARG A 92 -10.42 10.67 7.31
C ARG A 92 -10.18 11.55 8.55
N ARG A 93 -11.26 12.13 9.09
CA ARG A 93 -11.17 13.09 10.20
C ARG A 93 -10.77 12.44 11.52
N ASN A 94 -11.27 11.24 11.82
CA ASN A 94 -11.15 10.65 13.16
C ASN A 94 -10.05 9.57 13.27
N ILE A 95 -9.39 9.21 12.16
CA ILE A 95 -8.23 8.31 12.12
C ILE A 95 -7.04 9.04 11.47
N LEU A 96 -7.11 9.33 10.16
CA LEU A 96 -5.98 9.85 9.40
C LEU A 96 -5.53 11.24 9.88
N GLU A 97 -6.49 12.11 10.21
CA GLU A 97 -6.25 13.48 10.70
C GLU A 97 -6.27 13.56 12.24
N ASN A 98 -6.20 12.42 12.95
CA ASN A 98 -6.30 12.37 14.41
C ASN A 98 -4.99 11.89 15.07
N PRO A 99 -4.27 12.74 15.83
CA PRO A 99 -2.99 12.37 16.43
C PRO A 99 -3.06 11.21 17.40
N ALA A 100 -4.23 10.93 18.00
CA ALA A 100 -4.42 9.75 18.85
C ALA A 100 -4.22 8.42 18.09
N TRP A 101 -4.30 8.43 16.76
CA TRP A 101 -4.13 7.25 15.91
C TRP A 101 -2.77 7.19 15.19
N TYR A 102 -2.20 8.34 14.80
CA TYR A 102 -0.96 8.37 14.00
C TYR A 102 0.32 8.66 14.78
N THR A 103 0.25 9.09 16.05
CA THR A 103 1.46 9.44 16.82
C THR A 103 2.00 8.31 17.70
N ALA A 104 1.23 7.24 17.92
CA ALA A 104 1.73 6.03 18.54
C ALA A 104 2.60 5.23 17.55
N TYR A 105 3.36 4.27 18.06
CA TYR A 105 4.17 3.36 17.24
C TYR A 105 3.70 1.90 17.37
N THR A 106 4.53 0.97 16.91
CA THR A 106 4.31 -0.49 17.01
C THR A 106 3.78 -0.86 18.42
N PRO A 107 2.72 -1.69 18.53
CA PRO A 107 2.11 -2.06 19.81
C PRO A 107 2.96 -3.06 20.62
N TYR A 108 4.20 -2.67 20.95
CA TYR A 108 5.13 -3.46 21.78
C TYR A 108 4.61 -3.65 23.21
N GLN A 109 3.85 -2.69 23.72
CA GLN A 109 3.23 -2.71 25.05
C GLN A 109 1.72 -2.96 24.89
N PRO A 110 1.26 -4.23 24.84
CA PRO A 110 -0.10 -4.56 24.44
C PRO A 110 -1.18 -3.98 25.37
N GLU A 111 -0.92 -3.87 26.67
CA GLU A 111 -1.86 -3.40 27.69
C GLU A 111 -2.31 -1.95 27.46
N ILE A 112 -1.49 -1.14 26.78
CA ILE A 112 -1.75 0.26 26.43
C ILE A 112 -1.86 0.46 24.92
N SER A 113 -2.20 -0.61 24.20
CA SER A 113 -2.29 -0.64 22.73
C SER A 113 -3.44 -1.51 22.21
N GLN A 114 -4.42 -1.83 23.06
CA GLN A 114 -5.51 -2.75 22.71
C GLN A 114 -6.40 -2.21 21.59
N GLY A 115 -6.53 -0.89 21.44
CA GLY A 115 -7.34 -0.25 20.42
C GLY A 115 -6.82 -0.54 19.01
N ARG A 116 -5.57 -0.17 18.72
CA ARG A 116 -4.97 -0.48 17.41
C ARG A 116 -4.72 -1.97 17.19
N LEU A 117 -4.50 -2.75 18.24
CA LEU A 117 -4.44 -4.22 18.12
C LEU A 117 -5.79 -4.81 17.69
N GLU A 118 -6.91 -4.31 18.22
CA GLU A 118 -8.26 -4.73 17.80
C GLU A 118 -8.54 -4.33 16.35
N ALA A 119 -8.19 -3.11 15.96
CA ALA A 119 -8.33 -2.66 14.57
C ALA A 119 -7.49 -3.51 13.59
N LEU A 120 -6.27 -3.89 13.97
CA LEU A 120 -5.42 -4.79 13.18
C LEU A 120 -5.94 -6.24 13.16
N LEU A 121 -6.60 -6.70 14.23
CA LEU A 121 -7.28 -7.98 14.19
C LEU A 121 -8.46 -7.94 13.20
N ASN A 122 -9.24 -6.85 13.19
CA ASN A 122 -10.29 -6.66 12.18
C ASN A 122 -9.71 -6.65 10.75
N PHE A 123 -8.56 -6.01 10.53
CA PHE A 123 -7.85 -6.07 9.25
C PHE A 123 -7.52 -7.52 8.85
N GLN A 124 -6.91 -8.29 9.76
CA GLN A 124 -6.57 -9.69 9.51
C GLN A 124 -7.80 -10.54 9.22
N THR A 125 -8.89 -10.35 9.97
CA THR A 125 -10.16 -11.06 9.76
C THR A 125 -10.76 -10.73 8.40
N MET A 126 -10.80 -9.44 8.03
CA MET A 126 -11.27 -9.00 6.71
C MET A 126 -10.48 -9.64 5.57
N VAL A 127 -9.15 -9.62 5.66
CA VAL A 127 -8.27 -10.20 4.64
C VAL A 127 -8.44 -11.72 4.54
N ALA A 128 -8.40 -12.41 5.69
CA ALA A 128 -8.55 -13.86 5.76
C ALA A 128 -9.88 -14.31 5.13
N ASP A 129 -10.97 -13.65 5.50
CA ASP A 129 -12.31 -13.98 5.04
C ASP A 129 -12.54 -13.69 3.54
N LEU A 130 -12.11 -12.52 3.04
CA LEU A 130 -12.26 -12.19 1.61
C LEU A 130 -11.36 -13.07 0.72
N SER A 131 -10.15 -13.42 1.18
CA SER A 131 -9.24 -14.30 0.44
C SER A 131 -9.60 -15.79 0.53
N GLY A 132 -10.45 -16.18 1.47
CA GLY A 132 -10.81 -17.58 1.73
C GLY A 132 -9.71 -18.38 2.43
N LEU A 133 -8.76 -17.72 3.12
CA LEU A 133 -7.63 -18.34 3.80
C LEU A 133 -7.67 -18.11 5.31
N GLU A 134 -7.04 -18.98 6.12
CA GLU A 134 -7.26 -19.00 7.56
C GLU A 134 -6.45 -17.98 8.36
N ILE A 135 -5.31 -17.53 7.83
CA ILE A 135 -4.42 -16.58 8.54
C ILE A 135 -3.99 -15.44 7.64
N ALA A 136 -3.94 -14.23 8.20
CA ALA A 136 -3.41 -13.04 7.55
C ALA A 136 -2.48 -12.27 8.50
N ASN A 137 -1.55 -11.51 7.93
CA ASN A 137 -0.67 -10.65 8.71
C ASN A 137 -1.26 -9.25 8.98
N ALA A 138 -0.57 -8.45 9.80
CA ALA A 138 -0.94 -7.09 10.14
C ALA A 138 -0.31 -6.05 9.18
N SER A 139 -0.43 -6.31 7.87
CA SER A 139 0.08 -5.56 6.70
C SER A 139 1.53 -5.80 6.26
N LEU A 140 1.76 -5.49 4.98
CA LEU A 140 3.04 -5.30 4.30
C LEU A 140 3.12 -3.88 3.69
N LEU A 141 4.13 -3.61 2.87
CA LEU A 141 4.47 -2.25 2.40
C LEU A 141 3.68 -1.81 1.16
N ASP A 142 3.58 -2.66 0.15
CA ASP A 142 2.85 -2.45 -1.11
C ASP A 142 2.64 -3.81 -1.81
N GLU A 143 1.87 -3.85 -2.91
CA GLU A 143 1.57 -5.10 -3.62
C GLU A 143 2.83 -5.76 -4.18
N GLY A 144 3.75 -5.01 -4.80
CA GLY A 144 4.94 -5.58 -5.43
C GLY A 144 5.86 -6.26 -4.41
N THR A 145 6.05 -5.65 -3.24
CA THR A 145 6.79 -6.23 -2.13
C THR A 145 6.05 -7.41 -1.51
N ALA A 146 4.72 -7.39 -1.43
CA ALA A 146 3.93 -8.54 -0.98
C ALA A 146 4.03 -9.73 -1.95
N VAL A 147 4.01 -9.48 -3.26
CA VAL A 147 4.26 -10.48 -4.31
C VAL A 147 5.65 -11.11 -4.18
N ALA A 148 6.68 -10.30 -3.92
CA ALA A 148 8.02 -10.81 -3.64
C ALA A 148 8.10 -11.62 -2.33
N GLU A 149 7.43 -11.17 -1.26
CA GLU A 149 7.36 -11.90 0.00
C GLU A 149 6.61 -13.23 -0.12
N ALA A 150 5.57 -13.31 -0.97
CA ALA A 150 4.89 -14.56 -1.29
C ALA A 150 5.86 -15.56 -1.93
N MET A 151 6.67 -15.12 -2.92
CA MET A 151 7.72 -15.97 -3.52
C MET A 151 8.69 -16.50 -2.45
N VAL A 152 9.21 -15.63 -1.56
CA VAL A 152 10.13 -16.04 -0.48
C VAL A 152 9.46 -17.00 0.51
N MET A 153 8.20 -16.75 0.84
CA MET A 153 7.41 -17.60 1.72
C MET A 153 7.20 -18.99 1.11
N LEU A 154 6.81 -19.06 -0.17
CA LEU A 154 6.65 -20.32 -0.91
C LEU A 154 7.97 -21.07 -1.05
N LEU A 155 9.08 -20.38 -1.32
CA LEU A 155 10.42 -20.99 -1.35
C LEU A 155 10.77 -21.66 -0.02
N ARG A 156 10.47 -21.00 1.11
CA ARG A 156 10.70 -21.55 2.46
C ARG A 156 9.76 -22.72 2.79
N MET A 157 8.54 -22.70 2.27
CA MET A 157 7.53 -23.76 2.48
C MET A 157 7.79 -24.98 1.59
N SER A 158 8.40 -24.77 0.41
CA SER A 158 8.76 -25.85 -0.50
C SER A 158 9.76 -26.79 0.16
N LYS A 159 9.53 -28.10 -0.01
CA LYS A 159 10.46 -29.16 0.44
C LYS A 159 11.45 -29.56 -0.65
N SER A 160 11.32 -28.97 -1.84
CA SER A 160 12.15 -29.26 -3.00
C SER A 160 13.41 -28.38 -3.02
N LYS A 161 14.39 -28.71 -3.87
CA LYS A 161 15.57 -27.86 -4.15
C LYS A 161 15.41 -27.01 -5.42
N ARG A 162 14.18 -26.94 -5.94
CA ARG A 162 13.84 -26.19 -7.16
C ARG A 162 13.98 -24.70 -6.89
N THR A 163 14.45 -23.96 -7.89
CA THR A 163 14.73 -22.52 -7.79
C THR A 163 13.97 -21.70 -8.83
N VAL A 164 13.09 -22.32 -9.62
CA VAL A 164 12.29 -21.65 -10.63
C VAL A 164 10.94 -21.23 -10.04
N PHE A 165 10.63 -19.94 -10.17
CA PHE A 165 9.33 -19.37 -9.84
C PHE A 165 8.64 -18.92 -11.12
N LEU A 166 7.47 -19.48 -11.39
CA LEU A 166 6.68 -19.15 -12.57
C LEU A 166 5.75 -17.97 -12.26
N VAL A 167 5.68 -17.00 -13.15
CA VAL A 167 4.80 -15.83 -13.02
C VAL A 167 3.94 -15.75 -14.26
N ASP A 168 2.64 -15.64 -14.05
CA ASP A 168 1.69 -15.39 -15.12
C ASP A 168 1.93 -14.02 -15.77
N GLU A 169 1.90 -13.94 -17.09
CA GLU A 169 2.08 -12.68 -17.85
C GLU A 169 1.04 -11.60 -17.51
N ALA A 170 -0.11 -11.98 -16.94
CA ALA A 170 -1.14 -11.04 -16.49
C ALA A 170 -0.83 -10.35 -15.14
N ILE A 171 0.33 -10.59 -14.53
CA ILE A 171 0.79 -9.86 -13.35
C ILE A 171 0.93 -8.35 -13.64
N HIS A 172 0.73 -7.51 -12.63
CA HIS A 172 1.02 -6.09 -12.77
C HIS A 172 2.52 -5.84 -13.08
N PRO A 173 2.88 -4.97 -14.04
CA PRO A 173 4.27 -4.78 -14.47
C PRO A 173 5.22 -4.38 -13.33
N GLN A 174 4.78 -3.49 -12.44
CA GLN A 174 5.57 -3.05 -11.28
C GLN A 174 5.75 -4.18 -10.25
N SER A 175 4.75 -5.06 -10.10
CA SER A 175 4.84 -6.23 -9.21
C SER A 175 5.86 -7.23 -9.74
N LEU A 176 5.89 -7.45 -11.07
CA LEU A 176 6.92 -8.27 -11.72
C LEU A 176 8.32 -7.68 -11.53
N ALA A 177 8.50 -6.37 -11.74
CA ALA A 177 9.79 -5.71 -11.60
C ALA A 177 10.36 -5.84 -10.16
N VAL A 178 9.51 -5.62 -9.14
CA VAL A 178 9.91 -5.80 -7.73
C VAL A 178 10.23 -7.26 -7.42
N LEU A 179 9.43 -8.20 -7.92
CA LEU A 179 9.66 -9.64 -7.75
C LEU A 179 11.00 -10.07 -8.36
N GLN A 180 11.29 -9.67 -9.61
CA GLN A 180 12.54 -9.99 -10.29
C GLN A 180 13.76 -9.43 -9.52
N THR A 181 13.69 -8.18 -9.10
CA THR A 181 14.72 -7.51 -8.28
C THR A 181 14.98 -8.28 -6.97
N ARG A 182 13.94 -8.87 -6.38
CA ARG A 182 14.03 -9.63 -5.12
C ARG A 182 14.49 -11.06 -5.32
N ALA A 183 14.23 -11.65 -6.49
CA ALA A 183 14.58 -13.03 -6.82
C ALA A 183 16.08 -13.20 -7.10
N GLU A 184 16.68 -12.24 -7.79
CA GLU A 184 18.10 -12.27 -8.19
C GLU A 184 19.07 -12.53 -7.02
N PRO A 185 19.08 -11.75 -5.92
CA PRO A 185 20.07 -11.92 -4.85
C PRO A 185 19.89 -13.23 -4.04
N ILE A 186 18.74 -13.88 -4.14
CA ILE A 186 18.45 -15.15 -3.47
C ILE A 186 18.55 -16.37 -4.41
N GLY A 187 18.96 -16.15 -5.67
CA GLY A 187 19.19 -17.21 -6.65
C GLY A 187 17.92 -17.88 -7.18
N VAL A 188 16.79 -17.16 -7.18
CA VAL A 188 15.53 -17.62 -7.78
C VAL A 188 15.47 -17.18 -9.24
N GLU A 189 15.22 -18.13 -10.15
CA GLU A 189 14.95 -17.85 -11.56
C GLU A 189 13.46 -17.54 -11.74
N VAL A 190 13.15 -16.35 -12.27
CA VAL A 190 11.76 -15.95 -12.56
C VAL A 190 11.48 -16.21 -14.02
N ARG A 191 10.50 -17.07 -14.31
CA ARG A 191 10.00 -17.32 -15.68
C ARG A 191 8.62 -16.72 -15.83
N VAL A 192 8.43 -15.91 -16.86
CA VAL A 192 7.11 -15.37 -17.23
C VAL A 192 6.54 -16.24 -18.34
N ALA A 193 5.30 -16.69 -18.18
CA ALA A 193 4.61 -17.49 -19.19
C ALA A 193 3.11 -17.23 -19.16
N ASP A 194 2.43 -17.65 -20.22
CA ASP A 194 0.98 -17.70 -20.26
C ASP A 194 0.47 -18.79 -19.31
N ARG A 195 -0.49 -18.46 -18.43
CA ARG A 195 -1.15 -19.39 -17.50
C ARG A 195 -1.74 -20.65 -18.17
N ARG A 196 -1.98 -20.65 -19.47
CA ARG A 196 -2.48 -21.80 -20.25
C ARG A 196 -1.39 -22.83 -20.57
N GLU A 197 -0.12 -22.45 -20.47
CA GLU A 197 1.01 -23.36 -20.65
C GLU A 197 1.14 -24.33 -19.46
N ALA A 198 1.76 -25.50 -19.71
CA ALA A 198 1.94 -26.51 -18.67
C ALA A 198 2.99 -26.06 -17.65
N VAL A 199 2.71 -26.26 -16.36
CA VAL A 199 3.67 -26.01 -15.28
C VAL A 199 4.79 -27.07 -15.33
N ALA A 200 6.02 -26.63 -15.54
CA ALA A 200 7.17 -27.52 -15.63
C ALA A 200 7.58 -28.11 -14.26
N ASP A 201 8.17 -29.31 -14.28
CA ASP A 201 8.56 -30.07 -13.08
C ASP A 201 9.69 -29.44 -12.25
N ASP A 202 10.36 -28.40 -12.77
CA ASP A 202 11.41 -27.65 -12.08
C ASP A 202 10.90 -26.41 -11.34
N VAL A 203 9.61 -26.11 -11.42
CA VAL A 203 8.94 -24.99 -10.75
C VAL A 203 8.62 -25.33 -9.28
N PHE A 204 8.99 -24.45 -8.34
CA PHE A 204 8.61 -24.61 -6.93
C PHE A 204 7.34 -23.84 -6.55
N GLY A 205 7.02 -22.78 -7.30
CA GLY A 205 5.87 -21.94 -7.03
C GLY A 205 5.41 -21.17 -8.27
N VAL A 206 4.12 -20.84 -8.29
CA VAL A 206 3.47 -20.07 -9.36
C VAL A 206 2.77 -18.84 -8.76
N MET A 207 2.91 -17.68 -9.41
CA MET A 207 2.18 -16.45 -9.09
C MET A 207 1.18 -16.10 -10.19
N TYR A 208 -0.08 -15.91 -9.81
CA TYR A 208 -1.15 -15.42 -10.68
C TYR A 208 -1.65 -14.04 -10.22
N GLN A 209 -2.34 -13.30 -11.08
CA GLN A 209 -3.05 -12.05 -10.73
C GLN A 209 -4.55 -12.20 -11.00
N TYR A 210 -5.38 -11.90 -10.00
CA TYR A 210 -6.83 -12.13 -10.06
C TYR A 210 -7.63 -10.92 -9.55
N PRO A 211 -8.31 -10.16 -10.43
CA PRO A 211 -8.30 -10.26 -11.90
C PRO A 211 -6.93 -9.95 -12.53
N GLY A 212 -6.71 -10.39 -13.78
CA GLY A 212 -5.48 -10.10 -14.51
C GLY A 212 -5.28 -8.60 -14.77
N THR A 213 -4.05 -8.16 -15.05
CA THR A 213 -3.72 -6.73 -15.24
C THR A 213 -4.53 -6.05 -16.35
N THR A 214 -4.95 -6.79 -17.39
CA THR A 214 -5.80 -6.31 -18.49
C THR A 214 -7.30 -6.55 -18.25
N GLY A 215 -7.68 -6.99 -17.04
CA GLY A 215 -9.05 -7.13 -16.59
C GLY A 215 -9.67 -8.52 -16.68
N GLU A 216 -8.99 -9.52 -17.27
CA GLU A 216 -9.55 -10.86 -17.40
C GLU A 216 -9.84 -11.50 -16.03
N VAL A 217 -11.06 -12.02 -15.87
CA VAL A 217 -11.41 -12.90 -14.75
C VAL A 217 -11.51 -14.33 -15.27
N TYR A 218 -10.70 -15.22 -14.72
CA TYR A 218 -10.58 -16.61 -15.16
C TYR A 218 -10.76 -17.59 -13.99
N ASP A 219 -11.06 -18.86 -14.30
CA ASP A 219 -11.21 -19.87 -13.26
C ASP A 219 -9.84 -20.32 -12.73
N LEU A 220 -9.58 -20.02 -11.46
CA LEU A 220 -8.33 -20.38 -10.79
C LEU A 220 -8.22 -21.87 -10.50
N ALA A 221 -9.34 -22.59 -10.29
CA ALA A 221 -9.29 -23.95 -9.76
C ALA A 221 -8.54 -24.95 -10.67
N PRO A 222 -8.72 -24.95 -12.01
CA PRO A 222 -7.93 -25.81 -12.89
C PRO A 222 -6.43 -25.48 -12.90
N LEU A 223 -6.08 -24.20 -12.80
CA LEU A 223 -4.69 -23.72 -12.80
C LEU A 223 -3.96 -24.14 -11.51
N VAL A 224 -4.65 -24.03 -10.37
CA VAL A 224 -4.13 -24.46 -9.08
C VAL A 224 -3.98 -25.98 -9.03
N ALA A 225 -4.94 -26.74 -9.59
CA ALA A 225 -4.84 -28.19 -9.71
C ALA A 225 -3.61 -28.61 -10.53
N ALA A 226 -3.37 -27.99 -11.68
CA ALA A 226 -2.21 -28.27 -12.52
C ALA A 226 -0.87 -27.96 -11.82
N ALA A 227 -0.78 -26.83 -11.12
CA ALA A 227 0.41 -26.49 -10.33
C ALA A 227 0.67 -27.51 -9.20
N ASN A 228 -0.39 -27.93 -8.50
CA ASN A 228 -0.31 -28.95 -7.46
C ASN A 228 0.13 -30.31 -8.01
N GLU A 229 -0.34 -30.71 -9.20
CA GLU A 229 0.09 -31.95 -9.88
C GLU A 229 1.59 -31.93 -10.24
N ALA A 230 2.13 -30.77 -10.63
CA ALA A 230 3.57 -30.56 -10.83
C ALA A 230 4.38 -30.46 -9.50
N GLY A 231 3.68 -30.42 -8.36
CA GLY A 231 4.25 -30.26 -7.03
C GLY A 231 4.77 -28.84 -6.75
N ALA A 232 4.24 -27.83 -7.44
CA ALA A 232 4.47 -26.42 -7.16
C ALA A 232 3.41 -25.88 -6.19
N LEU A 233 3.79 -24.89 -5.38
CA LEU A 233 2.86 -24.13 -4.54
C LEU A 233 2.29 -22.94 -5.33
N THR A 234 1.16 -22.37 -4.90
CA THR A 234 0.50 -21.28 -5.63
C THR A 234 0.30 -20.04 -4.77
N ALA A 235 0.57 -18.89 -5.37
CA ALA A 235 0.24 -17.59 -4.83
C ALA A 235 -0.62 -16.79 -5.83
N VAL A 236 -1.51 -15.96 -5.29
CA VAL A 236 -2.36 -15.06 -6.10
C VAL A 236 -2.27 -13.63 -5.58
N ALA A 237 -1.93 -12.68 -6.44
CA ALA A 237 -2.17 -11.26 -6.19
C ALA A 237 -3.62 -10.93 -6.54
N ALA A 238 -4.43 -10.53 -5.55
CA ALA A 238 -5.87 -10.34 -5.70
C ALA A 238 -6.37 -8.99 -5.19
N ASP A 239 -7.37 -8.45 -5.89
CA ASP A 239 -8.07 -7.22 -5.51
C ASP A 239 -9.22 -7.53 -4.53
N LEU A 240 -9.19 -6.95 -3.33
CA LEU A 240 -10.19 -7.26 -2.29
C LEU A 240 -11.62 -6.85 -2.67
N LEU A 241 -11.82 -5.80 -3.47
CA LEU A 241 -13.17 -5.40 -3.88
C LEU A 241 -13.75 -6.41 -4.86
N SER A 242 -12.94 -6.92 -5.79
CA SER A 242 -13.36 -7.98 -6.71
C SER A 242 -13.76 -9.24 -5.94
N LEU A 243 -13.02 -9.60 -4.88
CA LEU A 243 -13.30 -10.76 -4.03
C LEU A 243 -14.58 -10.61 -3.22
N VAL A 244 -15.20 -9.43 -3.13
CA VAL A 244 -16.52 -9.30 -2.51
C VAL A 244 -17.60 -10.06 -3.30
N ILE A 245 -17.42 -10.22 -4.62
CA ILE A 245 -18.38 -10.91 -5.50
C ILE A 245 -17.78 -12.12 -6.23
N LEU A 246 -16.46 -12.19 -6.42
CA LEU A 246 -15.77 -13.29 -7.09
C LEU A 246 -15.39 -14.40 -6.11
N LYS A 247 -15.40 -15.65 -6.61
CA LYS A 247 -14.91 -16.82 -5.86
C LYS A 247 -13.52 -16.54 -5.29
N SER A 248 -13.35 -16.81 -4.00
CA SER A 248 -12.10 -16.51 -3.31
C SER A 248 -10.97 -17.43 -3.81
N PRO A 249 -9.70 -16.98 -3.85
CA PRO A 249 -8.60 -17.86 -4.22
C PRO A 249 -8.43 -19.05 -3.27
N GLY A 250 -8.77 -18.89 -1.98
CA GLY A 250 -8.76 -19.96 -0.98
C GLY A 250 -9.72 -21.10 -1.30
N GLU A 251 -10.93 -20.81 -1.79
CA GLU A 251 -11.87 -21.83 -2.30
C GLU A 251 -11.30 -22.62 -3.49
N CYS A 252 -10.37 -22.04 -4.24
CA CYS A 252 -9.68 -22.68 -5.36
C CYS A 252 -8.44 -23.48 -4.93
N GLY A 253 -8.12 -23.51 -3.64
CA GLY A 253 -6.99 -24.27 -3.09
C GLY A 253 -5.64 -23.55 -3.16
N VAL A 254 -5.64 -22.22 -3.29
CA VAL A 254 -4.42 -21.39 -3.32
C VAL A 254 -3.71 -21.41 -1.97
N ASP A 255 -2.38 -21.37 -1.95
CA ASP A 255 -1.61 -21.43 -0.70
C ASP A 255 -1.43 -20.07 -0.02
N VAL A 256 -1.25 -19.02 -0.83
CA VAL A 256 -0.96 -17.65 -0.39
C VAL A 256 -1.72 -16.64 -1.25
N VAL A 257 -2.37 -15.65 -0.63
CA VAL A 257 -2.99 -14.52 -1.33
C VAL A 257 -2.37 -13.23 -0.85
N VAL A 258 -2.01 -12.36 -1.79
CA VAL A 258 -1.45 -11.02 -1.53
C VAL A 258 -2.21 -9.96 -2.29
N GLY A 259 -1.99 -8.69 -2.00
CA GLY A 259 -2.58 -7.59 -2.74
C GLY A 259 -2.52 -6.30 -1.95
N SER A 260 -3.13 -5.25 -2.52
CA SER A 260 -3.32 -3.96 -1.85
C SER A 260 -4.72 -3.86 -1.23
N THR A 261 -4.84 -3.17 -0.09
CA THR A 261 -6.13 -2.75 0.47
C THR A 261 -6.47 -1.29 0.15
N GLN A 262 -5.75 -0.65 -0.79
CA GLN A 262 -5.86 0.79 -1.08
C GLN A 262 -7.31 1.23 -1.34
N ARG A 263 -8.01 0.54 -2.24
CA ARG A 263 -9.38 0.91 -2.64
C ARG A 263 -10.45 0.67 -1.56
N PHE A 264 -10.04 0.26 -0.36
CA PHE A 264 -10.89 0.27 0.82
C PHE A 264 -10.69 1.58 1.58
N GLY A 265 -11.03 2.69 0.93
CA GLY A 265 -11.11 4.02 1.53
C GLY A 265 -9.76 4.69 1.82
N VAL A 266 -8.66 4.26 1.21
CA VAL A 266 -7.34 4.93 1.33
C VAL A 266 -7.02 5.67 0.02
N PRO A 267 -6.68 6.97 0.03
CA PRO A 267 -6.37 7.72 -1.19
C PRO A 267 -5.17 7.13 -1.97
N MET A 268 -5.09 7.33 -3.28
CA MET A 268 -4.00 6.81 -4.12
C MET A 268 -2.63 7.41 -3.76
N GLY A 269 -2.59 8.67 -3.34
CA GLY A 269 -1.41 9.33 -2.75
C GLY A 269 -0.19 9.42 -3.66
N GLY A 270 -0.37 9.40 -4.99
CA GLY A 270 0.75 9.31 -5.92
C GLY A 270 1.56 8.02 -5.80
N GLY A 271 1.00 6.96 -5.19
CA GLY A 271 1.63 5.66 -5.02
C GLY A 271 1.58 5.09 -3.59
N GLY A 272 1.26 5.91 -2.59
CA GLY A 272 1.15 5.45 -1.20
C GLY A 272 0.95 6.57 -0.17
N PRO A 273 0.90 6.21 1.12
CA PRO A 273 1.06 4.86 1.65
C PRO A 273 -0.24 4.02 1.57
N HIS A 274 -0.10 2.71 1.34
CA HIS A 274 -1.21 1.74 1.37
C HIS A 274 -0.80 0.48 2.12
N ALA A 275 -1.73 -0.12 2.87
CA ALA A 275 -1.47 -1.43 3.43
C ALA A 275 -1.62 -2.50 2.36
N ALA A 276 -0.52 -3.18 2.06
CA ALA A 276 -0.61 -4.47 1.39
C ALA A 276 -0.92 -5.56 2.41
N PHE A 277 -1.42 -6.70 1.95
CA PHE A 277 -1.72 -7.85 2.79
C PHE A 277 -1.02 -9.12 2.29
N ILE A 278 -0.86 -10.08 3.20
CA ILE A 278 -0.58 -11.46 2.88
C ILE A 278 -1.43 -12.37 3.76
N ALA A 279 -2.17 -13.27 3.11
CA ALA A 279 -2.94 -14.34 3.69
C ALA A 279 -2.36 -15.68 3.27
N ALA A 280 -2.48 -16.69 4.12
CA ALA A 280 -1.94 -18.02 3.84
C ALA A 280 -2.82 -19.10 4.44
N ARG A 281 -2.70 -20.31 3.90
CA ARG A 281 -3.37 -21.49 4.47
C ARG A 281 -2.87 -21.83 5.88
N GLU A 282 -3.70 -22.50 6.67
CA GLU A 282 -3.31 -23.05 7.97
C GLU A 282 -2.02 -23.90 7.88
N GLY A 283 -1.18 -23.83 8.92
CA GLY A 283 0.13 -24.50 8.97
C GLY A 283 1.29 -23.64 8.43
N SER A 284 0.98 -22.51 7.77
CA SER A 284 1.97 -21.59 7.21
C SER A 284 2.40 -20.48 8.18
N GLN A 285 1.89 -20.47 9.43
CA GLN A 285 2.07 -19.39 10.40
C GLN A 285 3.55 -19.06 10.66
N ARG A 286 4.42 -20.06 10.64
CA ARG A 286 5.87 -19.91 10.93
C ARG A 286 6.64 -19.25 9.80
N SER A 287 6.08 -19.20 8.59
CA SER A 287 6.71 -18.61 7.41
C SER A 287 6.20 -17.21 7.09
N LEU A 288 5.09 -16.78 7.70
CA LEU A 288 4.50 -15.46 7.47
C LEU A 288 5.51 -14.32 7.72
N PRO A 289 5.62 -13.35 6.80
CA PRO A 289 6.39 -12.13 7.00
C PRO A 289 5.61 -11.12 7.84
N GLY A 290 6.35 -10.26 8.54
CA GLY A 290 5.78 -9.17 9.33
C GLY A 290 5.00 -9.61 10.58
N ARG A 291 4.30 -8.63 11.15
CA ARG A 291 3.55 -8.76 12.40
C ARG A 291 2.27 -9.55 12.21
N VAL A 292 1.83 -10.23 13.27
CA VAL A 292 0.52 -10.88 13.35
C VAL A 292 -0.05 -10.58 14.73
N VAL A 293 -1.28 -10.06 14.80
CA VAL A 293 -2.04 -9.93 16.04
C VAL A 293 -2.69 -11.27 16.37
N GLY A 294 -2.59 -11.69 17.63
CA GLY A 294 -3.24 -12.89 18.13
C GLY A 294 -4.01 -12.61 19.42
N MET A 295 -5.10 -13.37 19.60
CA MET A 295 -5.85 -13.44 20.84
C MET A 295 -5.03 -14.19 21.90
N SER A 296 -5.06 -13.68 23.13
CA SER A 296 -4.45 -14.27 24.31
C SER A 296 -5.34 -14.01 25.53
N VAL A 297 -4.80 -14.22 26.73
CA VAL A 297 -5.48 -13.91 27.99
C VAL A 297 -4.55 -13.13 28.90
N ASP A 298 -5.11 -12.21 29.68
CA ASP A 298 -4.36 -11.46 30.70
C ASP A 298 -4.25 -12.24 32.03
N THR A 299 -3.66 -11.60 33.04
CA THR A 299 -3.46 -12.19 34.38
C THR A 299 -4.75 -12.49 35.13
N GLU A 300 -5.88 -11.91 34.72
CA GLU A 300 -7.22 -12.16 35.29
C GLU A 300 -8.04 -13.14 34.43
N GLY A 301 -7.46 -13.70 33.36
CA GLY A 301 -8.13 -14.62 32.44
C GLY A 301 -9.06 -13.94 31.43
N ARG A 302 -9.01 -12.61 31.29
CA ARG A 302 -9.81 -11.86 30.31
C ARG A 302 -9.16 -11.96 28.93
N PRO A 303 -9.94 -12.08 27.82
CA PRO A 303 -9.39 -12.02 26.47
C PRO A 303 -8.62 -10.72 26.23
N ALA A 304 -7.42 -10.82 25.70
CA ALA A 304 -6.55 -9.67 25.40
C ALA A 304 -5.73 -9.92 24.13
N LEU A 305 -5.43 -8.86 23.38
CA LEU A 305 -4.71 -8.94 22.12
C LEU A 305 -3.21 -8.67 22.32
N ARG A 306 -2.37 -9.28 21.50
CA ARG A 306 -0.93 -8.99 21.44
C ARG A 306 -0.35 -9.33 20.07
N LEU A 307 0.88 -8.87 19.81
CA LEU A 307 1.67 -9.41 18.71
C LEU A 307 2.07 -10.86 19.02
N ALA A 308 1.78 -11.77 18.08
CA ALA A 308 1.96 -13.20 18.20
C ALA A 308 3.10 -13.70 17.31
N LEU A 309 3.74 -14.80 17.73
CA LEU A 309 4.81 -15.47 16.99
C LEU A 309 5.98 -14.53 16.60
N GLN A 310 6.32 -13.59 17.48
CA GLN A 310 7.32 -12.54 17.21
C GLN A 310 8.73 -13.08 16.93
N THR A 311 9.01 -14.34 17.27
CA THR A 311 10.29 -15.00 16.96
C THR A 311 10.53 -15.16 15.45
N ARG A 312 9.53 -14.89 14.59
CA ARG A 312 9.71 -14.79 13.14
C ARG A 312 10.40 -13.50 12.71
N GLU A 313 10.30 -12.44 13.50
CA GLU A 313 10.64 -11.08 13.10
C GLU A 313 12.11 -10.72 13.32
N GLN A 314 12.58 -9.72 12.58
CA GLN A 314 14.00 -9.30 12.55
C GLN A 314 14.58 -8.94 13.92
N HIS A 315 13.78 -8.38 14.84
CA HIS A 315 14.28 -7.94 16.14
C HIS A 315 14.64 -9.10 17.08
N ILE A 316 14.19 -10.33 16.77
CA ILE A 316 14.58 -11.55 17.48
C ILE A 316 15.51 -12.40 16.62
N ARG A 317 15.16 -12.66 15.36
CA ARG A 317 15.86 -13.63 14.51
C ARG A 317 16.89 -13.03 13.56
N ARG A 318 16.94 -11.71 13.41
CA ARG A 318 17.92 -11.01 12.56
C ARG A 318 17.96 -11.60 11.15
N GLU A 319 19.11 -12.08 10.68
CA GLU A 319 19.30 -12.67 9.37
C GLU A 319 18.49 -13.97 9.13
N LYS A 320 18.00 -14.62 10.20
CA LYS A 320 17.15 -15.83 10.13
C LYS A 320 15.66 -15.52 10.22
N ALA A 321 15.29 -14.24 10.20
CA ALA A 321 13.90 -13.81 10.24
C ALA A 321 13.17 -14.21 8.95
N THR A 322 11.84 -14.13 9.00
CA THR A 322 11.03 -14.45 7.82
C THR A 322 11.13 -13.41 6.72
N SER A 323 11.42 -12.17 7.09
CA SER A 323 11.59 -10.98 6.23
C SER A 323 12.42 -9.92 6.99
N ASN A 324 12.96 -8.93 6.29
CA ASN A 324 13.61 -7.75 6.88
C ASN A 324 12.62 -6.68 7.36
N ILE A 325 11.33 -6.81 7.05
CA ILE A 325 10.31 -5.80 7.37
C ILE A 325 10.27 -5.46 8.87
N CYS A 326 10.27 -4.16 9.17
CA CYS A 326 10.12 -3.62 10.52
C CYS A 326 8.95 -2.65 10.58
N THR A 327 9.11 -1.42 10.08
CA THR A 327 7.96 -0.53 9.83
C THR A 327 7.11 -1.14 8.72
N ALA A 328 5.80 -1.10 8.89
CA ALA A 328 4.80 -1.54 7.91
C ALA A 328 3.70 -0.47 7.84
N GLN A 329 2.51 -0.80 7.34
CA GLN A 329 1.48 0.19 7.01
C GLN A 329 0.28 0.13 7.97
N VAL A 330 0.54 0.16 9.27
CA VAL A 330 -0.46 -0.05 10.33
C VAL A 330 -1.63 0.94 10.25
N LEU A 331 -1.36 2.24 10.13
CA LEU A 331 -2.43 3.26 10.08
C LEU A 331 -3.37 3.04 8.88
N LEU A 332 -2.82 2.59 7.74
CA LEU A 332 -3.58 2.36 6.53
C LEU A 332 -4.34 1.01 6.58
N ALA A 333 -3.78 0.01 7.27
CA ALA A 333 -4.50 -1.22 7.59
C ALA A 333 -5.69 -0.95 8.51
N VAL A 334 -5.53 -0.05 9.48
CA VAL A 334 -6.64 0.44 10.33
C VAL A 334 -7.70 1.14 9.49
N MET A 335 -7.31 2.04 8.58
CA MET A 335 -8.25 2.71 7.67
C MET A 335 -9.06 1.70 6.85
N ALA A 336 -8.41 0.72 6.21
CA ALA A 336 -9.07 -0.30 5.41
C ALA A 336 -10.01 -1.21 6.23
N ALA A 337 -9.58 -1.61 7.44
CA ALA A 337 -10.44 -2.38 8.34
C ALA A 337 -11.69 -1.59 8.76
N MET A 338 -11.54 -0.30 9.08
CA MET A 338 -12.66 0.56 9.46
C MET A 338 -13.56 0.89 8.28
N TYR A 339 -13.02 0.95 7.06
CA TYR A 339 -13.80 1.03 5.83
C TYR A 339 -14.69 -0.21 5.68
N ALA A 340 -14.12 -1.41 5.81
CA ALA A 340 -14.90 -2.64 5.80
C ALA A 340 -15.92 -2.71 6.95
N SER A 341 -15.60 -2.22 8.15
CA SER A 341 -16.58 -2.13 9.24
C SER A 341 -17.72 -1.14 8.96
N TYR A 342 -17.40 0.00 8.32
CA TYR A 342 -18.36 1.04 7.98
C TYR A 342 -19.28 0.64 6.82
N HIS A 343 -18.76 -0.09 5.82
CA HIS A 343 -19.50 -0.53 4.63
C HIS A 343 -20.05 -1.94 4.70
N GLY A 344 -19.43 -2.83 5.49
CA GLY A 344 -19.95 -4.17 5.80
C GLY A 344 -20.11 -5.02 4.54
N PRO A 345 -20.56 -6.27 4.65
CA PRO A 345 -20.70 -7.12 3.47
C PRO A 345 -21.67 -6.55 2.44
N ASP A 346 -22.80 -5.96 2.88
CA ASP A 346 -23.83 -5.45 1.96
C ASP A 346 -23.39 -4.19 1.22
N GLY A 347 -22.83 -3.21 1.92
CA GLY A 347 -22.37 -1.97 1.30
C GLY A 347 -21.15 -2.19 0.42
N LEU A 348 -20.25 -3.10 0.79
CA LEU A 348 -19.15 -3.50 -0.09
C LEU A 348 -19.66 -4.19 -1.36
N ARG A 349 -20.70 -5.04 -1.26
CA ARG A 349 -21.35 -5.65 -2.45
C ARG A 349 -22.01 -4.59 -3.33
N GLU A 350 -22.68 -3.59 -2.75
CA GLU A 350 -23.25 -2.48 -3.51
C GLU A 350 -22.16 -1.72 -4.28
N ILE A 351 -21.03 -1.44 -3.64
CA ILE A 351 -19.88 -0.79 -4.29
C ILE A 351 -19.34 -1.68 -5.42
N ALA A 352 -19.02 -2.95 -5.13
CA ALA A 352 -18.47 -3.88 -6.11
C ALA A 352 -19.39 -4.06 -7.34
N ASN A 353 -20.70 -4.20 -7.12
CA ASN A 353 -21.68 -4.34 -8.19
C ASN A 353 -21.83 -3.05 -9.00
N ARG A 354 -21.77 -1.86 -8.37
CA ARG A 354 -21.82 -0.58 -9.09
C ARG A 354 -20.60 -0.43 -10.01
N VAL A 355 -19.40 -0.69 -9.48
CA VAL A 355 -18.16 -0.65 -10.25
C VAL A 355 -18.20 -1.64 -11.42
N HIS A 356 -18.62 -2.88 -11.16
CA HIS A 356 -18.81 -3.90 -12.20
C HIS A 356 -19.84 -3.48 -13.26
N GLY A 357 -20.91 -2.80 -12.84
CA GLY A 357 -21.94 -2.27 -13.73
C GLY A 357 -21.39 -1.21 -14.70
N HIS A 358 -20.51 -0.32 -14.24
CA HIS A 358 -19.85 0.66 -15.10
C HIS A 358 -18.97 0.00 -16.16
N ALA A 359 -18.13 -0.96 -15.75
CA ALA A 359 -17.31 -1.75 -16.67
C ALA A 359 -18.15 -2.50 -17.71
N SER A 360 -19.25 -3.13 -17.26
CA SER A 360 -20.16 -3.86 -18.16
C SER A 360 -20.93 -2.94 -19.11
N SER A 361 -21.24 -1.72 -18.69
CA SER A 361 -21.89 -0.70 -19.53
C SER A 361 -20.95 -0.16 -20.61
N LEU A 362 -19.67 0.06 -20.27
CA LEU A 362 -18.62 0.38 -21.24
C LEU A 362 -18.47 -0.76 -22.26
N ALA A 363 -18.31 -2.00 -21.78
CA ALA A 363 -18.15 -3.17 -22.63
C ALA A 363 -19.35 -3.36 -23.59
N GLY A 364 -20.58 -3.18 -23.10
CA GLY A 364 -21.79 -3.21 -23.93
C GLY A 364 -21.80 -2.12 -25.01
N GLY A 365 -21.42 -0.89 -24.66
CA GLY A 365 -21.32 0.22 -25.62
C GLY A 365 -20.26 -0.03 -26.70
N LEU A 366 -19.06 -0.45 -26.30
CA LEU A 366 -17.95 -0.75 -27.22
C LEU A 366 -18.31 -1.88 -28.19
N THR A 367 -18.83 -2.99 -27.68
CA THR A 367 -19.21 -4.15 -28.51
C THR A 367 -20.37 -3.83 -29.45
N ALA A 368 -21.36 -3.05 -29.01
CA ALA A 368 -22.45 -2.58 -29.87
C ALA A 368 -21.97 -1.68 -31.02
N ALA A 369 -20.86 -0.96 -30.82
CA ALA A 369 -20.19 -0.16 -31.84
C ALA A 369 -19.21 -0.97 -32.72
N GLY A 370 -19.07 -2.27 -32.48
CA GLY A 370 -18.18 -3.15 -33.23
C GLY A 370 -16.71 -3.08 -32.81
N ILE A 371 -16.41 -2.53 -31.63
CA ILE A 371 -15.08 -2.57 -31.03
C ILE A 371 -14.91 -3.90 -30.30
N GLU A 372 -13.87 -4.63 -30.64
CA GLU A 372 -13.53 -5.91 -30.00
C GLU A 372 -12.92 -5.66 -28.61
N LEU A 373 -13.20 -6.57 -27.68
CA LEU A 373 -12.59 -6.56 -26.34
C LEU A 373 -11.57 -7.69 -26.26
N ALA A 374 -10.46 -7.44 -25.56
CA ALA A 374 -9.42 -8.45 -25.40
C ALA A 374 -9.90 -9.68 -24.59
N HIS A 375 -10.91 -9.48 -23.73
CA HIS A 375 -11.43 -10.48 -22.81
C HIS A 375 -12.95 -10.51 -22.82
N ASN A 376 -13.52 -11.69 -22.58
CA ASN A 376 -14.96 -11.89 -22.47
C ASN A 376 -15.48 -11.80 -21.03
N THR A 377 -14.58 -11.68 -20.05
CA THR A 377 -14.88 -11.62 -18.61
C THR A 377 -14.09 -10.50 -17.96
N TRP A 378 -14.74 -9.77 -17.06
CA TRP A 378 -14.14 -8.66 -16.32
C TRP A 378 -14.84 -8.42 -15.00
N PHE A 379 -14.10 -7.87 -14.04
CA PHE A 379 -14.69 -7.23 -12.86
C PHE A 379 -14.94 -5.75 -13.15
N ASP A 380 -13.90 -4.93 -13.07
CA ASP A 380 -13.96 -3.47 -13.23
C ASP A 380 -13.13 -2.93 -14.39
N THR A 381 -12.30 -3.79 -15.00
CA THR A 381 -11.32 -3.41 -15.99
C THR A 381 -11.66 -4.03 -17.33
N VAL A 382 -11.81 -3.20 -18.36
CA VAL A 382 -12.09 -3.61 -19.75
C VAL A 382 -10.92 -3.16 -20.62
N THR A 383 -10.41 -4.09 -21.44
CA THR A 383 -9.39 -3.77 -22.45
C THR A 383 -10.02 -3.80 -23.83
N ALA A 384 -10.04 -2.66 -24.50
CA ALA A 384 -10.55 -2.50 -25.86
C ALA A 384 -9.44 -2.69 -26.89
N VAL A 385 -9.76 -3.37 -28.00
CA VAL A 385 -8.87 -3.57 -29.16
C VAL A 385 -9.21 -2.51 -30.21
N VAL A 386 -8.32 -1.56 -30.40
CA VAL A 386 -8.41 -0.40 -31.28
C VAL A 386 -7.16 -0.28 -32.16
N PRO A 387 -7.03 -1.13 -33.21
CA PRO A 387 -5.77 -1.28 -33.95
C PRO A 387 -5.22 0.05 -34.49
N GLY A 388 -4.00 0.39 -34.09
CA GLY A 388 -3.25 1.60 -34.43
C GLY A 388 -3.84 2.91 -33.91
N LYS A 389 -4.85 2.86 -33.03
CA LYS A 389 -5.62 4.04 -32.56
C LYS A 389 -5.56 4.25 -31.05
N ALA A 390 -4.83 3.43 -30.31
CA ALA A 390 -4.80 3.51 -28.84
C ALA A 390 -4.37 4.91 -28.36
N ALA A 391 -3.32 5.49 -28.97
CA ALA A 391 -2.86 6.84 -28.66
C ALA A 391 -3.92 7.92 -28.93
N ASP A 392 -4.69 7.79 -30.02
CA ASP A 392 -5.73 8.76 -30.37
C ASP A 392 -6.89 8.73 -29.36
N VAL A 393 -7.28 7.52 -28.92
CA VAL A 393 -8.32 7.33 -27.89
C VAL A 393 -7.87 7.91 -26.56
N VAL A 394 -6.64 7.61 -26.14
CA VAL A 394 -6.08 8.14 -24.89
C VAL A 394 -6.01 9.66 -24.94
N ALA A 395 -5.55 10.24 -26.05
CA ALA A 395 -5.52 11.70 -26.22
C ALA A 395 -6.94 12.32 -26.19
N ALA A 396 -7.93 11.67 -26.80
CA ALA A 396 -9.31 12.12 -26.75
C ALA A 396 -9.88 12.08 -25.32
N ALA A 397 -9.54 11.07 -24.52
CA ALA A 397 -9.91 11.00 -23.11
C ALA A 397 -9.20 12.07 -22.26
N THR A 398 -7.92 12.37 -22.55
CA THR A 398 -7.17 13.43 -21.86
C THR A 398 -7.81 14.81 -22.05
N VAL A 399 -8.38 15.10 -23.23
CA VAL A 399 -9.16 16.35 -23.46
C VAL A 399 -10.39 16.45 -22.55
N LEU A 400 -10.90 15.31 -22.08
CA LEU A 400 -12.02 15.22 -21.13
C LEU A 400 -11.56 15.12 -19.67
N GLU A 401 -10.28 15.39 -19.40
CA GLU A 401 -9.65 15.26 -18.07
C GLU A 401 -9.73 13.83 -17.50
N ILE A 402 -9.66 12.82 -18.39
CA ILE A 402 -9.66 11.40 -18.05
C ILE A 402 -8.35 10.74 -18.50
N ASN A 403 -7.70 10.02 -17.59
CA ASN A 403 -6.55 9.18 -17.93
C ASN A 403 -6.99 7.72 -18.15
N LEU A 404 -6.65 7.16 -19.31
CA LEU A 404 -6.83 5.75 -19.64
C LEU A 404 -5.47 5.04 -19.70
N ARG A 405 -5.46 3.72 -19.54
CA ARG A 405 -4.22 2.95 -19.68
C ARG A 405 -3.90 2.73 -21.15
N HIS A 406 -2.86 3.40 -21.65
CA HIS A 406 -2.23 3.06 -22.93
C HIS A 406 -1.38 1.79 -22.74
N ILE A 407 -1.84 0.65 -23.26
CA ILE A 407 -1.15 -0.64 -23.10
C ILE A 407 -0.09 -0.80 -24.20
N ASP A 408 -0.52 -0.65 -25.45
CA ASP A 408 0.31 -0.69 -26.65
C ASP A 408 -0.41 0.07 -27.79
N ALA A 409 0.09 -0.05 -29.03
CA ALA A 409 -0.48 0.64 -30.19
C ALA A 409 -1.95 0.29 -30.50
N ASP A 410 -2.41 -0.88 -30.05
CA ASP A 410 -3.69 -1.48 -30.40
C ASP A 410 -4.63 -1.61 -29.19
N HIS A 411 -4.13 -1.49 -27.96
CA HIS A 411 -4.92 -1.77 -26.74
C HIS A 411 -5.03 -0.58 -25.78
N VAL A 412 -6.26 -0.34 -25.32
CA VAL A 412 -6.57 0.65 -24.27
C VAL A 412 -7.29 -0.04 -23.12
N GLY A 413 -6.73 0.04 -21.92
CA GLY A 413 -7.35 -0.44 -20.68
C GLY A 413 -8.12 0.67 -19.98
N VAL A 414 -9.29 0.32 -19.44
CA VAL A 414 -10.14 1.20 -18.64
C VAL A 414 -10.57 0.48 -17.37
N SER A 415 -10.10 0.96 -16.21
CA SER A 415 -10.42 0.41 -14.89
C SER A 415 -11.35 1.35 -14.14
N PHE A 416 -12.61 0.95 -13.96
CA PHE A 416 -13.57 1.72 -13.18
C PHE A 416 -13.40 1.49 -11.68
N ASP A 417 -13.92 2.43 -10.91
CA ASP A 417 -13.74 2.43 -9.47
C ASP A 417 -14.93 3.06 -8.73
N GLU A 418 -14.83 3.15 -7.41
CA GLU A 418 -15.95 3.59 -6.57
C GLU A 418 -16.42 5.02 -6.88
N THR A 419 -15.52 5.86 -7.41
CA THR A 419 -15.74 7.27 -7.75
C THR A 419 -16.34 7.46 -9.14
N SER A 420 -16.36 6.39 -9.95
CA SER A 420 -16.91 6.41 -11.29
C SER A 420 -18.43 6.65 -11.28
N THR A 421 -18.92 7.36 -12.28
CA THR A 421 -20.34 7.67 -12.48
C THR A 421 -20.77 7.29 -13.91
N PRO A 422 -22.08 7.21 -14.19
CA PRO A 422 -22.57 6.98 -15.56
C PRO A 422 -22.03 8.03 -16.56
N GLU A 423 -21.88 9.29 -16.14
CA GLU A 423 -21.34 10.36 -16.99
C GLU A 423 -19.87 10.12 -17.36
N ILE A 424 -19.08 9.53 -16.45
CA ILE A 424 -17.71 9.12 -16.75
C ILE A 424 -17.70 7.99 -17.78
N VAL A 425 -18.62 7.02 -17.68
CA VAL A 425 -18.75 5.95 -18.69
C VAL A 425 -19.06 6.54 -20.07
N ASP A 426 -20.01 7.49 -20.16
CA ASP A 426 -20.36 8.16 -21.41
C ASP A 426 -19.21 9.01 -21.98
N ALA A 427 -18.44 9.68 -21.11
CA ALA A 427 -17.25 10.43 -21.51
C ALA A 427 -16.16 9.50 -22.08
N VAL A 428 -15.92 8.35 -21.44
CA VAL A 428 -15.00 7.33 -21.96
C VAL A 428 -15.48 6.82 -23.31
N LEU A 429 -16.76 6.44 -23.45
CA LEU A 429 -17.33 6.00 -24.73
C LEU A 429 -17.18 7.06 -25.83
N SER A 430 -17.35 8.33 -25.49
CA SER A 430 -17.15 9.45 -26.41
C SER A 430 -15.69 9.54 -26.89
N ALA A 431 -14.70 9.25 -26.03
CA ALA A 431 -13.29 9.16 -26.43
C ALA A 431 -13.01 8.01 -27.42
N PHE A 432 -13.81 6.93 -27.38
CA PHE A 432 -13.80 5.87 -28.38
C PHE A 432 -14.64 6.20 -29.64
N GLY A 433 -15.31 7.36 -29.69
CA GLY A 433 -16.22 7.73 -30.77
C GLY A 433 -17.57 7.00 -30.74
N VAL A 434 -17.98 6.50 -29.56
CA VAL A 434 -19.21 5.73 -29.34
C VAL A 434 -20.26 6.60 -28.64
N ALA A 435 -21.52 6.52 -29.10
CA ALA A 435 -22.56 7.50 -28.74
C ALA A 435 -23.25 7.27 -27.39
N SER A 436 -23.37 6.03 -26.90
CA SER A 436 -24.04 5.77 -25.61
C SER A 436 -23.69 4.42 -25.03
N ALA A 437 -23.73 4.33 -23.70
CA ALA A 437 -23.64 3.06 -22.98
C ALA A 437 -24.82 2.14 -23.32
N VAL A 438 -24.56 0.82 -23.26
CA VAL A 438 -25.58 -0.21 -23.41
C VAL A 438 -25.48 -1.15 -22.22
N GLU A 439 -26.60 -1.40 -21.56
CA GLU A 439 -26.65 -2.38 -20.47
C GLU A 439 -26.33 -3.77 -21.02
N SER A 440 -25.32 -4.41 -20.43
CA SER A 440 -24.89 -5.77 -20.77
C SER A 440 -25.14 -6.72 -19.60
N ALA A 441 -25.46 -7.98 -19.91
CA ALA A 441 -25.46 -9.04 -18.91
C ALA A 441 -24.07 -9.21 -18.30
N THR A 442 -24.00 -9.63 -17.03
CA THR A 442 -22.72 -9.89 -16.35
C THR A 442 -22.00 -11.07 -17.01
N PRO A 443 -20.71 -10.93 -17.36
CA PRO A 443 -19.92 -12.02 -17.91
C PRO A 443 -19.41 -12.99 -16.83
N LEU A 444 -19.66 -12.74 -15.55
CA LEU A 444 -19.06 -13.48 -14.42
C LEU A 444 -19.80 -14.78 -14.06
N THR A 445 -20.63 -15.31 -14.96
CA THR A 445 -21.42 -16.52 -14.71
C THR A 445 -20.49 -17.70 -14.38
N GLY A 446 -20.66 -18.31 -13.21
CA GLY A 446 -19.81 -19.41 -12.73
C GLY A 446 -18.52 -19.00 -11.99
N LEU A 447 -18.19 -17.70 -12.00
CA LEU A 447 -17.03 -17.12 -11.31
C LEU A 447 -17.42 -16.37 -10.02
N LEU A 448 -18.71 -16.12 -9.82
CA LEU A 448 -19.25 -15.50 -8.60
C LEU A 448 -19.08 -16.41 -7.38
N ARG A 449 -18.74 -15.82 -6.23
CA ARG A 449 -18.74 -16.53 -4.95
C ARG A 449 -20.15 -16.80 -4.45
N THR A 450 -20.29 -17.84 -3.65
CA THR A 450 -21.60 -18.26 -3.08
C THR A 450 -21.60 -18.32 -1.56
N ASP A 451 -20.43 -18.19 -0.94
CA ASP A 451 -20.24 -18.19 0.49
C ASP A 451 -20.53 -16.82 1.13
N HIS A 452 -20.65 -16.82 2.45
CA HIS A 452 -20.82 -15.60 3.24
C HIS A 452 -19.48 -14.91 3.46
N ILE A 453 -19.51 -13.59 3.65
CA ILE A 453 -18.31 -12.78 3.89
C ILE A 453 -18.56 -11.86 5.07
N LEU A 454 -17.49 -11.56 5.78
CA LEU A 454 -17.37 -10.59 6.86
C LEU A 454 -18.36 -10.85 8.00
N ASP A 455 -18.62 -12.13 8.31
CA ASP A 455 -19.62 -12.55 9.32
C ASP A 455 -19.29 -12.09 10.76
N PHE A 456 -18.09 -11.54 11.00
CA PHE A 456 -17.67 -11.11 12.33
C PHE A 456 -18.36 -9.79 12.76
N GLU A 457 -18.75 -9.71 14.03
CA GLU A 457 -19.62 -8.65 14.58
C GLU A 457 -19.20 -7.19 14.26
N PRO A 458 -17.90 -6.82 14.28
CA PRO A 458 -17.46 -5.46 13.93
C PRO A 458 -17.88 -5.02 12.52
N PHE A 459 -18.08 -5.93 11.57
CA PHE A 459 -18.51 -5.61 10.20
C PHE A 459 -20.01 -5.35 10.06
N HIS A 460 -20.79 -5.67 11.10
CA HIS A 460 -22.24 -5.51 11.12
C HIS A 460 -22.73 -4.44 12.10
N ARG A 461 -21.91 -4.04 13.09
CA ARG A 461 -22.37 -3.18 14.19
C ARG A 461 -22.20 -1.68 13.96
N PHE A 462 -21.14 -1.25 13.27
CA PHE A 462 -20.73 0.16 13.24
C PHE A 462 -21.09 0.87 11.93
N ARG A 463 -22.36 0.76 11.53
CA ARG A 463 -22.87 1.13 10.19
C ARG A 463 -23.27 2.60 10.05
N THR A 464 -23.62 3.26 11.15
CA THR A 464 -23.96 4.69 11.15
C THR A 464 -22.76 5.53 11.56
N GLU A 465 -22.69 6.78 11.08
CA GLU A 465 -21.59 7.68 11.42
C GLU A 465 -21.41 7.88 12.93
N THR A 466 -22.50 7.96 13.70
CA THR A 466 -22.43 8.07 15.17
C THR A 466 -21.89 6.80 15.83
N GLN A 467 -22.25 5.61 15.34
CA GLN A 467 -21.70 4.36 15.86
C GLN A 467 -20.21 4.26 15.53
N MET A 468 -19.81 4.59 14.30
CA MET A 468 -18.42 4.57 13.88
C MET A 468 -17.59 5.57 14.68
N LEU A 469 -18.04 6.82 14.83
CA LEU A 469 -17.39 7.83 15.67
C LEU A 469 -17.13 7.31 17.10
N ARG A 470 -18.12 6.67 17.72
CA ARG A 470 -17.99 6.10 19.06
C ARG A 470 -17.05 4.91 19.10
N TYR A 471 -17.05 4.08 18.07
CA TYR A 471 -16.13 2.93 17.98
C TYR A 471 -14.68 3.38 17.86
N LEU A 472 -14.39 4.31 16.94
CA LEU A 472 -13.07 4.88 16.77
C LEU A 472 -12.59 5.55 18.07
N ARG A 473 -13.47 6.31 18.73
CA ARG A 473 -13.16 6.90 20.02
C ARG A 473 -12.84 5.84 21.07
N TYR A 474 -13.69 4.83 21.20
CA TYR A 474 -13.52 3.72 22.14
C TYR A 474 -12.19 2.99 21.94
N LEU A 475 -11.78 2.72 20.71
CA LEU A 475 -10.48 2.11 20.41
C LEU A 475 -9.34 3.06 20.77
N SER A 476 -9.36 4.31 20.30
CA SER A 476 -8.31 5.29 20.61
C SER A 476 -8.14 5.53 22.11
N ASP A 477 -9.21 5.42 22.91
CA ASP A 477 -9.12 5.62 24.35
C ASP A 477 -8.27 4.56 25.06
N LYS A 478 -8.18 3.34 24.49
CA LYS A 478 -7.36 2.21 24.99
C LYS A 478 -5.87 2.36 24.70
N ASP A 479 -5.48 3.33 23.87
CA ASP A 479 -4.12 3.47 23.38
C ASP A 479 -3.42 4.68 24.03
N ILE A 480 -2.13 4.51 24.35
CA ILE A 480 -1.27 5.66 24.64
C ILE A 480 -0.61 6.14 23.35
N ALA A 481 -0.70 7.45 23.11
CA ALA A 481 -0.12 8.15 21.97
C ALA A 481 0.53 9.48 22.43
N LEU A 482 1.17 10.23 21.54
CA LEU A 482 1.95 11.43 21.93
C LEU A 482 1.08 12.61 22.38
N ASP A 483 -0.22 12.59 22.10
CA ASP A 483 -1.19 13.53 22.64
C ASP A 483 -1.40 13.37 24.17
N ARG A 484 -0.93 12.26 24.76
CA ARG A 484 -1.04 11.98 26.20
C ARG A 484 0.25 12.17 26.98
N SER A 485 1.36 11.64 26.47
CA SER A 485 2.64 11.68 27.18
C SER A 485 3.82 11.42 26.24
N MET A 486 5.04 11.71 26.71
CA MET A 486 6.26 11.22 26.07
C MET A 486 6.25 9.69 25.97
N ILE A 487 6.62 9.17 24.80
CA ILE A 487 6.85 7.74 24.55
C ILE A 487 8.35 7.57 24.22
N PRO A 488 9.22 7.37 25.23
CA PRO A 488 10.68 7.45 25.06
C PRO A 488 11.29 6.15 24.49
N LEU A 489 10.80 5.73 23.32
CA LEU A 489 11.31 4.53 22.64
C LEU A 489 12.67 4.83 21.98
N GLY A 490 13.74 4.22 22.52
CA GLY A 490 15.05 4.24 21.88
C GLY A 490 14.98 3.73 20.43
N SER A 491 15.79 4.32 19.55
CA SER A 491 15.82 4.04 18.11
C SER A 491 14.55 4.38 17.31
N CYS A 492 13.51 4.97 17.93
CA CYS A 492 12.27 5.33 17.24
C CYS A 492 12.07 6.84 17.02
N THR A 493 12.83 7.68 17.74
CA THR A 493 12.79 9.16 17.61
C THR A 493 11.35 9.70 17.66
N MET A 494 10.62 9.38 18.74
CA MET A 494 9.24 9.82 18.96
C MET A 494 9.16 11.34 19.24
N LYS A 495 9.32 12.14 18.18
CA LYS A 495 9.27 13.61 18.18
C LYS A 495 7.86 14.11 17.85
N LEU A 496 7.70 15.44 17.82
CA LEU A 496 6.47 16.07 17.34
C LEU A 496 6.21 15.70 15.87
N ASN A 497 4.96 15.31 15.59
CA ASN A 497 4.35 15.32 14.26
C ASN A 497 3.47 16.57 14.21
N ALA A 498 3.95 17.67 13.65
CA ALA A 498 3.25 18.94 13.76
C ALA A 498 2.02 18.95 12.85
N THR A 499 0.93 19.58 13.30
CA THR A 499 -0.30 19.67 12.49
C THR A 499 -0.03 20.29 11.12
N THR A 500 0.80 21.34 11.07
CA THR A 500 1.23 22.01 9.83
C THR A 500 1.93 21.06 8.85
N GLU A 501 2.70 20.09 9.35
CA GLU A 501 3.37 19.08 8.52
C GLU A 501 2.37 18.03 7.99
N MET A 502 1.30 17.78 8.75
CA MET A 502 0.30 16.74 8.46
C MET A 502 -0.84 17.24 7.56
N GLU A 503 -1.15 18.53 7.53
CA GLU A 503 -2.26 19.09 6.74
C GLU A 503 -2.21 18.73 5.25
N PRO A 504 -1.06 18.83 4.55
CA PRO A 504 -1.03 18.62 3.10
C PRO A 504 -1.33 17.17 2.65
N ILE A 505 -1.18 16.18 3.54
CA ILE A 505 -1.29 14.77 3.15
C ILE A 505 -2.71 14.38 2.71
N THR A 506 -3.73 15.17 3.07
CA THR A 506 -5.13 14.96 2.66
C THR A 506 -5.62 15.93 1.60
N TRP A 507 -4.74 16.78 1.06
CA TRP A 507 -5.09 17.66 -0.06
C TRP A 507 -5.26 16.84 -1.34
N PRO A 508 -6.33 17.07 -2.13
CA PRO A 508 -6.60 16.28 -3.34
C PRO A 508 -5.43 16.20 -4.31
N GLU A 509 -4.67 17.29 -4.43
CA GLU A 509 -3.54 17.42 -5.35
C GLU A 509 -2.35 16.53 -4.98
N PHE A 510 -2.31 15.98 -3.77
CA PHE A 510 -1.39 14.91 -3.37
C PHE A 510 -2.14 13.58 -3.19
N ALA A 511 -3.24 13.59 -2.44
CA ALA A 511 -3.97 12.39 -2.05
C ALA A 511 -4.65 11.65 -3.22
N ASN A 512 -5.09 12.35 -4.26
CA ASN A 512 -5.88 11.76 -5.34
C ASN A 512 -5.11 11.57 -6.65
N MET A 513 -3.79 11.80 -6.65
CA MET A 513 -2.96 11.52 -7.82
C MET A 513 -2.79 10.02 -8.03
N HIS A 514 -3.05 9.54 -9.24
CA HIS A 514 -2.70 8.19 -9.64
C HIS A 514 -1.17 8.11 -9.87
N PRO A 515 -0.45 7.10 -9.34
CA PRO A 515 1.02 7.03 -9.45
C PRO A 515 1.53 7.02 -10.90
N PHE A 516 0.75 6.42 -11.81
CA PHE A 516 1.09 6.32 -13.23
C PHE A 516 0.39 7.37 -14.10
N ALA A 517 -0.09 8.48 -13.50
CA ALA A 517 -0.60 9.61 -14.28
C ALA A 517 0.49 10.16 -15.22
N PRO A 518 0.14 10.77 -16.37
CA PRO A 518 1.10 11.45 -17.23
C PRO A 518 2.01 12.44 -16.47
N ALA A 519 3.28 12.52 -16.86
CA ALA A 519 4.28 13.29 -16.13
C ALA A 519 3.97 14.80 -16.06
N ASP A 520 3.33 15.34 -17.09
CA ASP A 520 2.86 16.74 -17.16
C ASP A 520 1.75 17.06 -16.14
N GLN A 521 1.06 16.06 -15.61
CA GLN A 521 0.05 16.22 -14.55
C GLN A 521 0.66 16.16 -13.14
N GLN A 522 1.93 15.77 -13.01
CA GLN A 522 2.59 15.51 -11.71
C GLN A 522 3.69 16.53 -11.37
N GLN A 523 3.66 17.73 -11.94
CA GLN A 523 4.76 18.70 -11.80
C GLN A 523 5.00 19.14 -10.34
N GLY A 524 3.94 19.25 -9.55
CA GLY A 524 4.04 19.50 -8.11
C GLY A 524 4.78 18.39 -7.36
N TYR A 525 4.49 17.12 -7.67
CA TYR A 525 5.25 15.99 -7.12
C TYR A 525 6.71 16.00 -7.57
N VAL A 526 6.99 16.25 -8.86
CA VAL A 526 8.36 16.32 -9.39
C VAL A 526 9.17 17.38 -8.65
N ARG A 527 8.59 18.57 -8.48
CA ARG A 527 9.20 19.66 -7.74
C ARG A 527 9.43 19.31 -6.26
N LEU A 528 8.42 18.75 -5.59
CA LEU A 528 8.50 18.32 -4.19
C LEU A 528 9.63 17.31 -3.98
N VAL A 529 9.71 16.30 -4.85
CA VAL A 529 10.73 15.25 -4.79
C VAL A 529 12.12 15.85 -5.00
N ALA A 530 12.32 16.67 -6.03
CA ALA A 530 13.61 17.29 -6.30
C ALA A 530 14.08 18.20 -5.16
N GLU A 531 13.21 19.08 -4.65
CA GLU A 531 13.55 19.97 -3.53
C GLU A 531 13.89 19.16 -2.26
N LEU A 532 13.19 18.04 -2.01
CA LEU A 532 13.48 17.15 -0.87
C LEU A 532 14.78 16.35 -1.05
N GLU A 533 15.05 15.83 -2.24
CA GLU A 533 16.30 15.12 -2.54
C GLU A 533 17.51 16.03 -2.35
N ASP A 534 17.44 17.28 -2.83
CA ASP A 534 18.50 18.28 -2.65
C ASP A 534 18.75 18.59 -1.16
N MET A 535 17.68 18.83 -0.39
CA MET A 535 17.78 19.07 1.05
C MET A 535 18.39 17.87 1.80
N LEU A 536 17.99 16.65 1.45
CA LEU A 536 18.52 15.44 2.09
C LEU A 536 19.97 15.16 1.68
N ALA A 537 20.34 15.44 0.43
CA ALA A 537 21.73 15.34 -0.03
C ALA A 537 22.65 16.29 0.75
N GLU A 538 22.23 17.55 0.93
CA GLU A 538 22.97 18.53 1.76
C GLU A 538 23.10 18.06 3.22
N ILE A 539 22.01 17.58 3.83
CA ILE A 539 22.02 17.12 5.23
C ILE A 539 22.93 15.90 5.44
N THR A 540 23.03 15.03 4.45
CA THR A 540 23.73 13.74 4.57
C THR A 540 25.13 13.72 3.96
N GLY A 541 25.46 14.71 3.13
CA GLY A 541 26.71 14.76 2.35
C GLY A 541 26.78 13.73 1.21
N TYR A 542 25.66 13.09 0.85
CA TYR A 542 25.60 12.20 -0.31
C TYR A 542 25.46 12.97 -1.62
N ALA A 543 25.88 12.35 -2.74
CA ALA A 543 25.78 12.95 -4.07
C ALA A 543 24.36 12.89 -4.67
N GLY A 544 23.45 12.14 -4.06
CA GLY A 544 22.07 11.98 -4.51
C GLY A 544 21.28 11.10 -3.53
N VAL A 545 19.96 11.22 -3.59
CA VAL A 545 19.02 10.50 -2.74
C VAL A 545 17.97 9.84 -3.64
N SER A 546 17.47 8.66 -3.24
CA SER A 546 16.32 8.01 -3.86
C SER A 546 15.20 7.91 -2.85
N LEU A 547 14.01 8.40 -3.23
CA LEU A 547 12.82 8.36 -2.38
C LEU A 547 11.93 7.12 -2.61
N GLN A 548 12.33 6.19 -3.49
CA GLN A 548 11.56 4.99 -3.79
C GLN A 548 11.41 4.01 -2.59
N PRO A 549 12.44 3.77 -1.75
CA PRO A 549 12.30 2.82 -0.63
C PRO A 549 11.32 3.32 0.44
N ASN A 550 10.16 2.66 0.53
CA ASN A 550 9.05 3.04 1.42
C ASN A 550 9.16 2.55 2.87
N ALA A 551 10.35 2.10 3.31
CA ALA A 551 10.69 1.86 4.71
C ALA A 551 12.22 1.82 4.88
N GLY A 552 12.71 2.03 6.11
CA GLY A 552 14.15 1.93 6.41
C GLY A 552 14.76 0.58 6.00
N SER A 553 14.06 -0.53 6.25
CA SER A 553 14.50 -1.88 5.81
C SER A 553 14.59 -2.02 4.28
N GLN A 554 13.78 -1.28 3.54
CA GLN A 554 13.85 -1.23 2.08
C GLN A 554 15.03 -0.37 1.62
N GLY A 555 15.32 0.72 2.33
CA GLY A 555 16.51 1.54 2.09
C GLY A 555 17.81 0.76 2.30
N GLU A 556 17.87 -0.06 3.36
CA GLU A 556 18.99 -0.99 3.58
C GLU A 556 19.16 -1.97 2.43
N LEU A 557 18.08 -2.64 2.00
CA LEU A 557 18.16 -3.57 0.87
C LEU A 557 18.55 -2.87 -0.43
N ALA A 558 17.92 -1.74 -0.75
CA ALA A 558 18.23 -0.98 -1.95
C ALA A 558 19.69 -0.51 -1.96
N GLY A 559 20.22 -0.08 -0.82
CA GLY A 559 21.63 0.26 -0.66
C GLY A 559 22.56 -0.93 -0.90
N LEU A 560 22.24 -2.11 -0.37
CA LEU A 560 23.01 -3.34 -0.61
C LEU A 560 22.96 -3.76 -2.09
N LEU A 561 21.81 -3.67 -2.74
CA LEU A 561 21.67 -3.96 -4.18
C LEU A 561 22.46 -2.96 -5.03
N ALA A 562 22.48 -1.68 -4.65
CA ALA A 562 23.29 -0.67 -5.32
C ALA A 562 24.80 -0.95 -5.17
N ILE A 563 25.26 -1.38 -3.99
CA ILE A 563 26.64 -1.82 -3.74
C ILE A 563 26.98 -3.05 -4.61
N GLN A 564 26.09 -4.03 -4.67
CA GLN A 564 26.25 -5.21 -5.51
C GLN A 564 26.36 -4.82 -7.00
N GLY A 565 25.47 -3.95 -7.48
CA GLY A 565 25.50 -3.43 -8.85
C GLY A 565 26.80 -2.67 -9.16
N TYR A 566 27.32 -1.89 -8.20
CA TYR A 566 28.63 -1.24 -8.33
C TYR A 566 29.78 -2.27 -8.48
N HIS A 567 29.78 -3.34 -7.70
CA HIS A 567 30.79 -4.40 -7.83
C HIS A 567 30.69 -5.14 -9.16
N GLN A 568 29.48 -5.49 -9.59
CA GLN A 568 29.23 -6.13 -10.89
C GLN A 568 29.72 -5.26 -12.06
N ALA A 569 29.41 -3.96 -12.04
CA ALA A 569 29.85 -3.01 -13.07
C ALA A 569 31.39 -2.89 -13.17
N ASN A 570 32.10 -3.13 -12.06
CA ASN A 570 33.57 -3.12 -12.01
C ASN A 570 34.21 -4.50 -12.26
N GLY A 571 33.42 -5.55 -12.51
CA GLY A 571 33.90 -6.92 -12.72
C GLY A 571 34.25 -7.68 -11.43
N ASP A 572 33.93 -7.13 -10.25
CA ASP A 572 34.16 -7.74 -8.94
C ASP A 572 33.02 -8.71 -8.56
N THR A 573 32.73 -9.69 -9.40
CA THR A 573 31.54 -10.58 -9.27
C THR A 573 31.56 -11.52 -8.05
N LEU A 574 32.67 -11.55 -7.28
CA LEU A 574 32.80 -12.31 -6.05
C LEU A 574 32.64 -11.46 -4.78
N ARG A 575 32.38 -10.15 -4.91
CA ARG A 575 32.08 -9.25 -3.78
C ARG A 575 30.58 -8.97 -3.71
N ASN A 576 30.03 -9.13 -2.51
CA ASN A 576 28.64 -8.80 -2.18
C ASN A 576 28.57 -7.48 -1.45
#